data_AF-A0A929GMW3-F1
#
_entry.id   AF-A0A929GMW3-F1
#
_cell.length_a   1.000
_cell.length_b   1.000
_cell.length_c   1.000
_cell.angle_alpha   90.00
_cell.angle_beta   90.00
_cell.angle_gamma   90.00
#
_symmetry.space_group_name_H-M   'P 1'
#
loop_
_entity.id
_entity.type
_entity.pdbx_description
1 polymer ?
#
loop_
_entity_poly.entity_id
_entity_poly.type
_entity_poly.pdbx_seq_one_letter_code
_entity_poly.pdbx_strand_id
1 'polypeptide(L)'
;MNDYGILSILPPIIAIILALKTKQVYVALLFGIWFAWIIMSGWNFLDGTLATIEGLVDVFKSAGNTRTIMFSALVGALLLFIQYSKGVEGFVNKLNVLIEYFEKKQSGFSRVVVQLLALITGVLLFVETSISSLTVGTLYRPVFDKLKIPREKLAYIADSSSAPSSIIIPFNAWGAFIMGLLLTQGIDKPFSMLISSIKYNFYPFIAILIVFIVIVSKKDFGPMAKAEKRTKETGKLLSDDAKPMISETITSYEPKKGIKAKAYNMVIPLATMVIMMPINLAYTGWGKVENYNSFSDHLSQAIGNGSGSSSVLYSVLASIFVAMILYRSQGIMKTKEMVDLVLKGISELMPLALLMMLAFAISDACNQLG
;
A
#
# COMPACT_ATOMS: atom_id res chain seq x y z
N MET A 1 -19.31 0.43 31.59
CA MET A 1 -18.20 -0.07 30.75
C MET A 1 -17.90 -1.47 31.25
N ASN A 2 -18.55 -2.47 30.67
CA ASN A 2 -18.17 -3.85 30.94
C ASN A 2 -17.00 -4.14 30.01
N ASP A 3 -15.81 -4.36 30.55
CA ASP A 3 -14.73 -4.97 29.77
C ASP A 3 -15.25 -6.33 29.29
N TYR A 4 -15.45 -6.48 27.99
CA TYR A 4 -15.82 -7.77 27.39
C TYR A 4 -14.67 -8.80 27.57
N GLY A 5 -13.50 -8.36 28.06
CA GLY A 5 -12.41 -9.20 28.51
C GLY A 5 -11.94 -10.12 27.40
N ILE A 6 -11.95 -11.43 27.63
CA ILE A 6 -11.49 -12.40 26.63
C ILE A 6 -12.36 -12.44 25.37
N LEU A 7 -13.60 -11.94 25.44
CA LEU A 7 -14.51 -11.91 24.30
C LEU A 7 -14.09 -10.90 23.23
N SER A 8 -13.30 -9.86 23.55
CA SER A 8 -12.84 -8.88 22.57
C SER A 8 -11.80 -9.46 21.59
N ILE A 9 -11.10 -10.52 22.01
CA ILE A 9 -10.08 -11.21 21.20
C ILE A 9 -10.70 -12.26 20.26
N LEU A 10 -11.91 -12.74 20.55
CA LEU A 10 -12.55 -13.80 19.77
C LEU A 10 -12.82 -13.40 18.31
N PRO A 11 -13.43 -12.25 18.00
CA PRO A 11 -13.69 -11.86 16.61
C PRO A 11 -12.46 -11.85 15.69
N PRO A 12 -11.31 -11.22 16.06
CA PRO A 12 -10.13 -11.23 15.19
C PRO A 12 -9.51 -12.63 15.07
N ILE A 13 -9.50 -13.44 16.13
CA ILE A 13 -9.00 -14.82 16.06
C ILE A 13 -9.85 -15.66 15.08
N ILE A 14 -11.17 -15.57 15.20
CA ILE A 14 -12.10 -16.29 14.33
C ILE A 14 -11.89 -15.85 12.88
N ALA A 15 -11.78 -14.54 12.63
CA ALA A 15 -11.51 -14.02 11.29
C ALA A 15 -10.19 -14.57 10.73
N ILE A 16 -9.11 -14.61 11.52
CA ILE A 16 -7.81 -15.14 11.09
C ILE A 16 -7.91 -16.65 10.78
N ILE A 17 -8.48 -17.45 11.68
CA ILE A 17 -8.62 -18.91 11.50
C ILE A 17 -9.46 -19.21 10.26
N LEU A 18 -10.59 -18.52 10.09
CA LEU A 18 -11.45 -18.68 8.92
C LEU A 18 -10.73 -18.25 7.65
N ALA A 19 -10.00 -17.13 7.65
CA ALA A 19 -9.25 -16.67 6.49
C ALA A 19 -8.20 -17.70 6.05
N LEU A 20 -7.45 -18.26 7.00
CA LEU A 20 -6.43 -19.28 6.73
C LEU A 20 -7.02 -20.60 6.24
N LYS A 21 -8.12 -21.07 6.85
CA LYS A 21 -8.76 -22.35 6.51
C LYS A 21 -9.53 -22.29 5.19
N THR A 22 -10.30 -21.24 4.97
CA THR A 22 -11.18 -21.11 3.79
C THR A 22 -10.48 -20.50 2.58
N LYS A 23 -9.34 -19.83 2.79
CA LYS A 23 -8.69 -18.97 1.79
C LYS A 23 -9.67 -17.93 1.21
N GLN A 24 -10.64 -17.47 2.00
CA GLN A 24 -11.69 -16.51 1.61
C GLN A 24 -11.69 -15.33 2.59
N VAL A 25 -10.88 -14.30 2.30
CA VAL A 25 -10.66 -13.18 3.24
C VAL A 25 -11.94 -12.37 3.48
N TYR A 26 -12.73 -12.08 2.45
CA TYR A 26 -13.98 -11.31 2.59
C TYR A 26 -14.98 -11.98 3.54
N VAL A 27 -15.20 -13.29 3.35
CA VAL A 27 -16.15 -14.06 4.18
C VAL A 27 -15.65 -14.12 5.61
N ALA A 28 -14.35 -14.33 5.81
CA ALA A 28 -13.76 -14.39 7.13
C ALA A 28 -13.86 -13.06 7.90
N LEU A 29 -13.59 -11.93 7.23
CA LEU A 29 -13.73 -10.60 7.82
C LEU A 29 -15.19 -10.27 8.13
N LEU A 30 -16.11 -10.50 7.18
CA LEU A 30 -17.55 -10.29 7.40
C LEU A 30 -18.06 -11.10 8.58
N PHE A 31 -17.66 -12.37 8.68
CA PHE A 31 -18.05 -13.22 9.80
C PHE A 31 -17.46 -12.72 11.13
N GLY A 32 -16.19 -12.29 11.14
CA GLY A 32 -15.57 -11.69 12.32
C GLY A 32 -16.29 -10.43 12.79
N ILE A 33 -16.60 -9.50 11.88
CA ILE A 33 -17.34 -8.27 12.18
C ILE A 33 -18.75 -8.61 12.70
N TRP A 34 -19.45 -9.50 12.00
CA TRP A 34 -20.79 -9.95 12.40
C TRP A 34 -20.80 -10.58 13.79
N PHE A 35 -19.80 -11.41 14.09
CA PHE A 35 -19.64 -12.03 15.39
C PHE A 35 -19.34 -11.00 16.49
N ALA A 36 -18.51 -9.99 16.20
CA ALA A 36 -18.23 -8.90 17.14
C ALA A 36 -19.52 -8.15 17.53
N TRP A 37 -20.33 -7.76 16.55
CA TRP A 37 -21.58 -7.05 16.80
C TRP A 37 -22.63 -7.91 17.51
N ILE A 38 -22.69 -9.23 17.27
CA ILE A 38 -23.55 -10.14 18.05
C ILE A 38 -23.15 -10.14 19.53
N ILE A 39 -21.85 -10.17 19.84
CA ILE A 39 -21.37 -10.11 21.22
C ILE A 39 -21.82 -8.78 21.87
N MET A 40 -21.65 -7.67 21.16
CA MET A 40 -22.03 -6.34 21.63
C MET A 40 -23.54 -6.18 21.82
N SER A 41 -24.35 -6.87 21.00
CA SER A 41 -25.80 -6.91 21.11
C SER A 41 -26.32 -7.94 22.11
N GLY A 42 -25.48 -8.45 23.02
CA GLY A 42 -25.89 -9.39 24.05
C GLY A 42 -26.39 -10.73 23.50
N TRP A 43 -25.78 -11.21 22.42
CA TRP A 43 -26.16 -12.44 21.69
C TRP A 43 -27.50 -12.37 20.96
N ASN A 44 -28.09 -11.18 20.81
CA ASN A 44 -29.25 -10.99 19.93
C ASN A 44 -28.79 -10.99 18.45
N PHE A 45 -29.21 -12.01 17.71
CA PHE A 45 -28.85 -12.19 16.31
C PHE A 45 -29.42 -11.11 15.38
N LEU A 46 -30.65 -10.64 15.62
CA LEU A 46 -31.29 -9.66 14.74
C LEU A 46 -30.65 -8.29 14.94
N ASP A 47 -30.53 -7.86 16.20
CA ASP A 47 -29.91 -6.58 16.54
C ASP A 47 -28.43 -6.56 16.15
N GLY A 48 -27.68 -7.66 16.40
CA GLY A 48 -26.28 -7.77 16.00
C GLY A 48 -26.08 -7.74 14.49
N THR A 49 -27.01 -8.33 13.72
CA THR A 49 -26.96 -8.28 12.24
C THR A 49 -27.23 -6.87 11.72
N LEU A 50 -28.23 -6.18 12.26
CA LEU A 50 -28.50 -4.78 11.88
C LEU A 50 -27.35 -3.85 12.28
N ALA A 51 -26.81 -4.02 13.49
CA ALA A 51 -25.64 -3.29 13.97
C ALA A 51 -24.39 -3.56 13.12
N THR A 52 -24.24 -4.77 12.59
CA THR A 52 -23.16 -5.09 11.63
C THR A 52 -23.27 -4.23 10.37
N ILE A 53 -24.47 -4.08 9.81
CA ILE A 53 -24.70 -3.28 8.60
C ILE A 53 -24.37 -1.81 8.89
N GLU A 54 -24.87 -1.26 10.00
CA GLU A 54 -24.55 0.11 10.42
C GLU A 54 -23.06 0.29 10.70
N GLY A 55 -22.40 -0.70 11.31
CA GLY A 55 -20.95 -0.69 11.53
C GLY A 55 -20.14 -0.59 10.23
N LEU A 56 -20.61 -1.21 9.13
CA LEU A 56 -19.99 -1.06 7.81
C LEU A 56 -20.20 0.34 7.22
N VAL A 57 -21.36 0.97 7.46
CA VAL A 57 -21.65 2.36 7.04
C VAL A 57 -20.81 3.35 7.86
N ASP A 58 -20.64 3.07 9.15
CA ASP A 58 -19.93 3.93 10.10
C ASP A 58 -18.44 4.08 9.79
N VAL A 59 -17.84 3.11 9.10
CA VAL A 59 -16.48 3.24 8.54
C VAL A 59 -16.36 4.52 7.71
N PHE A 60 -17.40 4.91 6.97
CA PHE A 60 -17.38 6.09 6.11
C PHE A 60 -17.58 7.42 6.87
N LYS A 61 -18.01 7.38 8.14
CA LYS A 61 -18.06 8.58 9.00
C LYS A 61 -16.64 9.06 9.35
N SER A 62 -15.67 8.16 9.43
CA SER A 62 -14.26 8.52 9.58
C SER A 62 -13.72 9.07 8.26
N ALA A 63 -13.44 10.38 8.23
CA ALA A 63 -12.82 11.01 7.07
C ALA A 63 -11.46 10.38 6.72
N GLY A 64 -10.74 9.81 7.69
CA GLY A 64 -9.49 9.08 7.44
C GLY A 64 -9.73 7.79 6.65
N ASN A 65 -10.63 6.94 7.17
CA ASN A 65 -10.98 5.67 6.54
C ASN A 65 -11.54 5.89 5.12
N THR A 66 -12.44 6.86 4.95
CA THR A 66 -13.02 7.22 3.65
C THR A 66 -11.95 7.63 2.65
N ARG A 67 -10.99 8.48 3.05
CA ARG A 67 -9.89 8.89 2.16
C ARG A 67 -9.02 7.70 1.76
N THR A 68 -8.74 6.78 2.67
CA THR A 68 -7.96 5.57 2.39
C THR A 68 -8.69 4.62 1.43
N ILE A 69 -10.00 4.44 1.59
CA ILE A 69 -10.83 3.65 0.67
C ILE A 69 -10.85 4.30 -0.73
N MET A 70 -11.06 5.63 -0.80
CA MET A 70 -11.02 6.39 -2.05
C MET A 70 -9.65 6.28 -2.74
N PHE A 71 -8.57 6.44 -1.98
CA PHE A 71 -7.20 6.27 -2.47
C PHE A 71 -7.02 4.88 -3.09
N SER A 72 -7.43 3.82 -2.38
CA SER A 72 -7.29 2.43 -2.82
C SER A 72 -7.96 2.18 -4.16
N ALA A 73 -9.14 2.78 -4.37
CA ALA A 73 -9.84 2.71 -5.65
C ALA A 73 -9.15 3.53 -6.76
N LEU A 74 -8.72 4.76 -6.46
CA LEU A 74 -8.09 5.67 -7.42
C LEU A 74 -6.73 5.19 -7.95
N VAL A 75 -5.99 4.40 -7.16
CA VAL A 75 -4.77 3.76 -7.65
C VAL A 75 -5.03 2.95 -8.93
N GLY A 76 -6.24 2.39 -9.09
CA GLY A 76 -6.60 1.62 -10.27
C GLY A 76 -6.64 2.46 -11.55
N ALA A 77 -7.09 3.72 -11.43
CA ALA A 77 -7.05 4.67 -12.53
C ALA A 77 -5.60 4.95 -12.97
N LEU A 78 -4.71 5.17 -12.00
CA LEU A 78 -3.29 5.39 -12.26
C LEU A 78 -2.62 4.17 -12.92
N LEU A 79 -2.95 2.96 -12.47
CA LEU A 79 -2.48 1.72 -13.10
C LEU A 79 -2.90 1.61 -14.55
N LEU A 80 -4.20 1.79 -14.84
CA LEU A 80 -4.70 1.69 -16.21
C LEU A 80 -4.10 2.76 -17.11
N PHE A 81 -3.88 3.96 -16.61
CA PHE A 81 -3.16 5.02 -17.29
C PHE A 81 -1.73 4.63 -17.69
N ILE A 82 -0.97 4.06 -16.75
CA ILE A 82 0.41 3.60 -16.98
C ILE A 82 0.44 2.45 -18.01
N GLN A 83 -0.54 1.55 -17.95
CA GLN A 83 -0.66 0.41 -18.85
C GLN A 83 -1.07 0.83 -20.26
N TYR A 84 -2.15 1.61 -20.35
CA TYR A 84 -2.71 2.07 -21.61
C TYR A 84 -1.74 2.95 -22.40
N SER A 85 -0.90 3.73 -21.70
CA SER A 85 0.14 4.59 -22.29
C SER A 85 1.45 3.87 -22.66
N LYS A 86 1.51 2.53 -22.57
CA LYS A 86 2.74 1.72 -22.72
C LYS A 86 3.88 2.18 -21.81
N GLY A 87 3.55 2.76 -20.64
CA GLY A 87 4.54 3.22 -19.66
C GLY A 87 5.37 2.07 -19.12
N VAL A 88 4.72 0.96 -18.74
CA VAL A 88 5.40 -0.26 -18.25
C VAL A 88 6.36 -0.80 -19.30
N GLU A 89 5.91 -0.90 -20.55
CA GLU A 89 6.75 -1.37 -21.64
C GLU A 89 7.93 -0.44 -21.88
N GLY A 90 7.70 0.87 -21.91
CA GLY A 90 8.76 1.84 -22.12
C GLY A 90 9.78 1.83 -20.98
N PHE A 91 9.33 1.63 -19.74
CA PHE A 91 10.17 1.53 -18.57
C PHE A 91 11.05 0.28 -18.62
N VAL A 92 10.48 -0.88 -18.90
CA VAL A 92 11.24 -2.14 -19.05
C VAL A 92 12.21 -2.05 -20.23
N ASN A 93 11.80 -1.50 -21.37
CA ASN A 93 12.68 -1.33 -22.53
C ASN A 93 13.85 -0.40 -22.21
N LYS A 94 13.59 0.73 -21.53
CA LYS A 94 14.65 1.67 -21.13
C LYS A 94 15.56 1.06 -20.08
N LEU A 95 15.05 0.28 -19.14
CA LEU A 95 15.86 -0.50 -18.21
C LEU A 95 16.74 -1.49 -18.96
N ASN A 96 16.18 -2.25 -19.91
CA ASN A 96 16.95 -3.20 -20.70
C ASN A 96 18.04 -2.51 -21.54
N VAL A 97 17.76 -1.35 -22.13
CA VAL A 97 18.78 -0.54 -22.84
C VAL A 97 19.83 0.00 -21.88
N LEU A 98 19.43 0.51 -20.70
CA LEU A 98 20.37 0.95 -19.67
C LEU A 98 21.25 -0.22 -19.20
N ILE A 99 20.68 -1.42 -19.17
CA ILE A 99 21.37 -2.65 -18.79
C ILE A 99 22.26 -3.16 -19.90
N GLU A 100 21.87 -3.08 -21.17
CA GLU A 100 22.77 -3.33 -22.30
C GLU A 100 23.93 -2.33 -22.31
N TYR A 101 23.66 -1.09 -21.91
CA TYR A 101 24.65 -0.02 -21.78
C TYR A 101 25.60 -0.23 -20.58
N PHE A 102 25.09 -0.71 -19.44
CA PHE A 102 25.89 -0.98 -18.23
C PHE A 102 26.50 -2.40 -18.20
N GLU A 103 25.93 -3.38 -18.89
CA GLU A 103 26.40 -4.77 -18.91
C GLU A 103 25.94 -5.59 -20.14
N LYS A 104 26.91 -5.93 -20.99
CA LYS A 104 26.96 -7.17 -21.78
C LYS A 104 27.17 -8.44 -20.91
N LYS A 105 27.04 -8.39 -19.57
CA LYS A 105 27.76 -9.29 -18.64
C LYS A 105 26.93 -10.06 -17.58
N GLN A 106 25.69 -9.72 -17.22
CA GLN A 106 24.96 -10.45 -16.17
C GLN A 106 23.45 -10.64 -16.38
N SER A 107 23.03 -11.91 -16.39
CA SER A 107 21.61 -12.29 -16.44
C SER A 107 20.84 -11.84 -15.19
N GLY A 108 19.69 -11.19 -15.39
CA GLY A 108 18.74 -10.85 -14.34
C GLY A 108 18.94 -9.52 -13.61
N PHE A 109 19.82 -8.63 -14.07
CA PHE A 109 20.00 -7.30 -13.45
C PHE A 109 18.72 -6.45 -13.48
N SER A 110 17.90 -6.52 -14.54
CA SER A 110 16.62 -5.80 -14.61
C SER A 110 15.67 -6.22 -13.48
N ARG A 111 15.69 -7.50 -13.12
CA ARG A 111 14.90 -8.02 -11.99
C ARG A 111 15.37 -7.43 -10.67
N VAL A 112 16.68 -7.32 -10.45
CA VAL A 112 17.26 -6.74 -9.23
C VAL A 112 16.88 -5.26 -9.12
N VAL A 113 17.08 -4.47 -10.18
CA VAL A 113 16.76 -3.03 -10.18
C VAL A 113 15.29 -2.79 -9.87
N VAL A 114 14.38 -3.50 -10.52
CA VAL A 114 12.94 -3.33 -10.29
C VAL A 114 12.54 -3.69 -8.86
N GLN A 115 13.12 -4.75 -8.30
CA GLN A 115 12.88 -5.12 -6.89
C GLN A 115 13.46 -4.09 -5.91
N LEU A 116 14.65 -3.54 -6.19
CA LEU A 116 15.23 -2.46 -5.39
C LEU A 116 14.40 -1.17 -5.48
N LEU A 117 13.88 -0.84 -6.66
CA LEU A 117 12.97 0.29 -6.80
C LEU A 117 11.68 0.07 -6.01
N ALA A 118 11.10 -1.13 -6.04
CA ALA A 118 9.94 -1.46 -5.21
C ALA A 118 10.25 -1.33 -3.71
N LEU A 119 11.42 -1.83 -3.26
CA LEU A 119 11.90 -1.68 -1.88
C LEU A 119 12.05 -0.19 -1.48
N ILE A 120 12.74 0.60 -2.31
CA ILE A 120 12.96 2.03 -2.05
C ILE A 120 11.63 2.78 -2.02
N THR A 121 10.72 2.50 -2.97
CA THR A 121 9.40 3.11 -2.97
C THR A 121 8.62 2.75 -1.71
N GLY A 122 8.63 1.50 -1.26
CA GLY A 122 7.98 1.13 0.01
C GLY A 122 8.55 1.89 1.21
N VAL A 123 9.88 2.03 1.28
CA VAL A 123 10.57 2.80 2.33
C VAL A 123 10.23 4.30 2.28
N LEU A 124 10.14 4.88 1.08
CA LEU A 124 9.79 6.29 0.90
C LEU A 124 8.32 6.58 1.24
N LEU A 125 7.45 5.58 1.11
CA LEU A 125 6.04 5.66 1.45
C LEU A 125 5.79 5.26 2.92
N PHE A 126 6.64 5.72 3.85
CA PHE A 126 6.58 5.34 5.29
C PHE A 126 5.35 5.86 6.05
N VAL A 127 4.48 6.64 5.40
CA VAL A 127 3.38 7.40 6.03
C VAL A 127 2.30 6.49 6.60
N GLU A 128 1.93 5.43 5.90
CA GLU A 128 0.89 4.48 6.35
C GLU A 128 1.19 3.10 5.78
N THR A 129 1.33 2.09 6.64
CA THR A 129 1.83 0.76 6.29
C THR A 129 0.94 0.05 5.26
N SER A 130 -0.37 0.06 5.50
CA SER A 130 -1.37 -0.57 4.62
C SER A 130 -1.38 0.08 3.23
N ILE A 131 -1.34 1.41 3.19
CA ILE A 131 -1.32 2.17 1.93
C ILE A 131 -0.01 1.96 1.19
N SER A 132 1.12 2.00 1.88
CA SER A 132 2.43 1.77 1.30
C SER A 132 2.53 0.39 0.65
N SER A 133 2.10 -0.66 1.38
CA SER A 133 2.15 -2.04 0.88
C SER A 133 1.20 -2.23 -0.30
N LEU A 134 -0.01 -1.67 -0.22
CA LEU A 134 -0.98 -1.64 -1.33
C LEU A 134 -0.39 -0.94 -2.55
N THR A 135 0.24 0.21 -2.36
CA THR A 135 0.80 1.05 -3.42
C THR A 135 1.95 0.35 -4.13
N VAL A 136 2.92 -0.20 -3.40
CA VAL A 136 4.03 -0.96 -4.00
C VAL A 136 3.49 -2.19 -4.72
N GLY A 137 2.61 -2.95 -4.08
CA GLY A 137 2.03 -4.16 -4.64
C GLY A 137 1.22 -3.91 -5.91
N THR A 138 0.44 -2.84 -5.97
CA THR A 138 -0.37 -2.49 -7.15
C THR A 138 0.48 -1.93 -8.29
N LEU A 139 1.37 -0.97 -8.00
CA LEU A 139 2.14 -0.24 -9.01
C LEU A 139 3.23 -1.07 -9.69
N TYR A 140 3.90 -1.93 -8.93
CA TYR A 140 4.99 -2.73 -9.47
C TYR A 140 4.54 -4.05 -10.06
N ARG A 141 3.31 -4.51 -9.78
CA ARG A 141 2.77 -5.76 -10.33
C ARG A 141 2.94 -5.89 -11.84
N PRO A 142 2.57 -4.93 -12.69
CA PRO A 142 2.72 -5.13 -14.13
C PRO A 142 4.17 -5.18 -14.61
N VAL A 143 5.09 -4.54 -13.89
CA VAL A 143 6.53 -4.61 -14.18
C VAL A 143 7.08 -5.98 -13.75
N PHE A 144 6.68 -6.47 -12.58
CA PHE A 144 7.06 -7.79 -12.06
C PHE A 144 6.54 -8.90 -12.96
N ASP A 145 5.27 -8.82 -13.38
CA ASP A 145 4.64 -9.76 -14.31
C ASP A 145 5.41 -9.76 -15.65
N LYS A 146 5.77 -8.58 -16.19
CA LYS A 146 6.56 -8.47 -17.43
C LYS A 146 7.97 -9.03 -17.31
N LEU A 147 8.58 -8.94 -16.13
CA LEU A 147 9.91 -9.50 -15.83
C LEU A 147 9.88 -10.95 -15.32
N LYS A 148 8.71 -11.60 -15.32
CA LYS A 148 8.50 -12.96 -14.82
C LYS A 148 9.03 -13.14 -13.39
N ILE A 149 8.69 -12.20 -12.50
CA ILE A 149 8.97 -12.29 -11.07
C ILE A 149 7.70 -12.83 -10.38
N PRO A 150 7.78 -13.84 -9.50
CA PRO A 150 6.61 -14.35 -8.79
C PRO A 150 5.89 -13.24 -8.01
N ARG A 151 4.55 -13.25 -8.03
CA ARG A 151 3.75 -12.23 -7.31
C ARG A 151 3.91 -12.35 -5.79
N GLU A 152 4.24 -13.53 -5.27
CA GLU A 152 4.59 -13.76 -3.87
C GLU A 152 5.81 -12.94 -3.44
N LYS A 153 6.78 -12.77 -4.35
CA LYS A 153 7.99 -11.97 -4.08
C LYS A 153 7.70 -10.48 -4.04
N LEU A 154 6.79 -10.01 -4.89
CA LEU A 154 6.29 -8.64 -4.83
C LEU A 154 5.59 -8.37 -3.49
N ALA A 155 4.72 -9.29 -3.05
CA ALA A 155 4.04 -9.17 -1.77
C ALA A 155 5.05 -9.14 -0.60
N TYR A 156 6.06 -10.00 -0.64
CA TYR A 156 7.14 -10.00 0.36
C TYR A 156 7.90 -8.67 0.41
N ILE A 157 8.29 -8.11 -0.74
CA ILE A 157 9.00 -6.82 -0.82
C ILE A 157 8.09 -5.68 -0.35
N ALA A 158 6.84 -5.66 -0.79
CA ALA A 158 5.87 -4.64 -0.40
C ALA A 158 5.70 -4.61 1.13
N ASP A 159 5.41 -5.75 1.75
CA ASP A 159 5.21 -5.84 3.20
C ASP A 159 6.48 -5.52 4.00
N SER A 160 7.60 -6.13 3.62
CA SER A 160 8.88 -6.01 4.34
C SER A 160 9.59 -4.67 4.12
N SER A 161 9.09 -3.81 3.23
CA SER A 161 9.56 -2.44 3.07
C SER A 161 8.63 -1.45 3.76
N SER A 162 7.32 -1.62 3.61
CA SER A 162 6.30 -0.73 4.15
C SER A 162 6.20 -0.78 5.68
N ALA A 163 6.04 -1.97 6.29
CA ALA A 163 5.87 -2.05 7.74
C ALA A 163 7.14 -1.63 8.53
N PRO A 164 8.35 -2.11 8.18
CA PRO A 164 9.57 -1.69 8.84
C PRO A 164 9.89 -0.20 8.72
N SER A 165 9.69 0.40 7.54
CA SER A 165 10.00 1.82 7.33
C SER A 165 9.13 2.74 8.17
N SER A 166 7.86 2.39 8.39
CA SER A 166 6.97 3.16 9.26
C SER A 166 7.41 3.20 10.73
N ILE A 167 8.16 2.20 11.21
CA ILE A 167 8.72 2.21 12.57
C ILE A 167 10.03 3.01 12.62
N ILE A 168 10.86 2.90 11.57
CA ILE A 168 12.16 3.59 11.50
C ILE A 168 11.99 5.10 11.31
N ILE A 169 10.96 5.53 10.59
CA ILE A 169 10.70 6.94 10.26
C ILE A 169 9.47 7.40 11.06
N PRO A 170 9.62 7.95 12.28
CA PRO A 170 8.52 8.23 13.20
C PRO A 170 7.74 9.50 12.85
N PHE A 171 7.65 9.84 11.56
CA PHE A 171 6.89 10.99 11.05
C PHE A 171 5.55 10.51 10.48
N ASN A 172 4.85 9.67 11.24
CA ASN A 172 3.59 9.04 10.85
C ASN A 172 2.74 8.72 12.10
N ALA A 173 1.59 8.07 11.90
CA ALA A 173 0.68 7.69 12.97
C ALA A 173 1.32 6.78 14.04
N TRP A 174 2.26 5.91 13.66
CA TRP A 174 2.99 5.07 14.62
C TRP A 174 3.91 5.88 15.52
N GLY A 175 4.63 6.85 14.96
CA GLY A 175 5.44 7.78 15.74
C GLY A 175 4.60 8.57 16.73
N ALA A 176 3.47 9.11 16.30
CA ALA A 176 2.52 9.83 17.16
C ALA A 176 1.96 8.94 18.28
N PHE A 177 1.57 7.71 17.95
CA PHE A 177 1.07 6.74 18.92
C PHE A 177 2.12 6.43 20.00
N ILE A 178 3.36 6.11 19.62
CA ILE A 178 4.43 5.81 20.58
C ILE A 178 4.76 7.04 21.43
N MET A 179 4.78 8.25 20.84
CA MET A 179 4.97 9.48 21.61
C MET A 179 3.84 9.70 22.62
N GLY A 180 2.59 9.42 22.24
CA GLY A 180 1.44 9.46 23.16
C GLY A 180 1.62 8.50 24.34
N LEU A 181 2.05 7.26 24.06
CA LEU A 181 2.35 6.30 25.12
C LEU A 181 3.49 6.79 26.03
N LEU A 182 4.57 7.31 25.47
CA LEU A 182 5.69 7.86 26.27
C LEU A 182 5.24 9.02 27.18
N LEU A 183 4.36 9.90 26.68
CA LEU A 183 3.75 10.97 27.50
C LEU A 183 2.94 10.39 28.67
N THR A 184 2.12 9.36 28.43
CA THR A 184 1.34 8.72 29.50
C THR A 184 2.22 8.05 30.57
N GLN A 185 3.45 7.66 30.21
CA GLN A 185 4.44 7.09 31.11
C GLN A 185 5.33 8.14 31.79
N GLY A 186 5.04 9.43 31.63
CA GLY A 186 5.77 10.53 32.28
C GLY A 186 7.12 10.86 31.64
N ILE A 187 7.34 10.54 30.37
CA ILE A 187 8.56 10.92 29.66
C ILE A 187 8.44 12.38 29.18
N ASP A 188 9.27 13.27 29.73
CA ASP A 188 9.25 14.72 29.41
C ASP A 188 9.60 15.06 27.95
N LYS A 189 10.43 14.24 27.29
CA LYS A 189 10.87 14.44 25.89
C LYS A 189 10.57 13.22 25.01
N PRO A 190 9.30 12.92 24.71
CA PRO A 190 8.88 11.73 23.97
C PRO A 190 9.56 11.59 22.61
N PHE A 191 9.66 12.68 21.85
CA PHE A 191 10.27 12.66 20.53
C PHE A 191 11.77 12.32 20.59
N SER A 192 12.51 12.94 21.51
CA SER A 192 13.95 12.65 21.68
C SER A 192 14.18 11.21 22.15
N MET A 193 13.33 10.71 23.05
CA MET A 193 13.36 9.32 23.49
C MET A 193 13.05 8.36 22.34
N LEU A 194 12.02 8.66 21.54
CA LEU A 194 11.64 7.86 20.37
C LEU A 194 12.79 7.77 19.37
N ILE A 195 13.38 8.90 18.98
CA ILE A 195 14.53 8.93 18.07
C ILE A 195 15.71 8.11 18.63
N SER A 196 16.00 8.27 19.93
CA SER A 196 17.06 7.52 20.60
C SER A 196 16.77 6.02 20.70
N SER A 197 15.49 5.64 20.68
CA SER A 197 15.06 4.24 20.73
C SER A 197 15.16 3.52 19.38
N ILE A 198 15.13 4.27 18.26
CA ILE A 198 15.14 3.69 16.90
C ILE A 198 16.30 2.71 16.72
N LYS A 199 17.51 3.04 17.19
CA LYS A 199 18.70 2.17 17.07
C LYS A 199 18.56 0.81 17.75
N TYR A 200 17.63 0.66 18.70
CA TYR A 200 17.35 -0.60 19.38
C TYR A 200 16.21 -1.41 18.70
N ASN A 201 15.54 -0.84 17.70
CA ASN A 201 14.56 -1.56 16.88
C ASN A 201 15.27 -2.44 15.84
N PHE A 202 15.87 -3.54 16.29
CA PHE A 202 16.64 -4.43 15.42
C PHE A 202 15.80 -5.07 14.32
N TYR A 203 14.54 -5.42 14.59
CA TYR A 203 13.68 -6.11 13.64
C TYR A 203 13.47 -5.32 12.33
N PRO A 204 13.04 -4.03 12.35
CA PRO A 204 12.90 -3.26 11.11
C PRO A 204 14.17 -3.17 10.26
N PHE A 205 15.33 -2.93 10.88
CA PHE A 205 16.60 -2.85 10.16
C PHE A 205 17.00 -4.20 9.55
N ILE A 206 16.87 -5.28 10.33
CA ILE A 206 17.19 -6.63 9.88
C ILE A 206 16.24 -7.04 8.75
N ALA A 207 14.94 -6.74 8.84
CA ALA A 207 13.96 -7.08 7.81
C ALA A 207 14.31 -6.40 6.46
N ILE A 208 14.54 -5.08 6.46
CA ILE A 208 14.94 -4.35 5.25
C ILE A 208 16.27 -4.89 4.71
N LEU A 209 17.24 -5.16 5.58
CA LEU A 209 18.54 -5.70 5.20
C LEU A 209 18.41 -7.10 4.57
N ILE A 210 17.60 -7.98 5.13
CA ILE A 210 17.35 -9.32 4.58
C ILE A 210 16.72 -9.20 3.19
N VAL A 211 15.69 -8.36 3.01
CA VAL A 211 15.07 -8.14 1.71
C VAL A 211 16.10 -7.63 0.70
N PHE A 212 16.92 -6.65 1.09
CA PHE A 212 17.99 -6.13 0.26
C PHE A 212 18.99 -7.21 -0.15
N ILE A 213 19.45 -8.03 0.81
CA ILE A 213 20.37 -9.14 0.56
C ILE A 213 19.73 -10.18 -0.37
N VAL A 214 18.47 -10.55 -0.17
CA VAL A 214 17.74 -11.51 -1.04
C VAL A 214 17.66 -10.97 -2.47
N ILE A 215 17.34 -9.68 -2.63
CA ILE A 215 17.26 -9.03 -3.94
C ILE A 215 18.61 -9.03 -4.66
N VAL A 216 19.68 -8.59 -3.99
CA VAL A 216 21.02 -8.43 -4.59
C VAL A 216 21.70 -9.78 -4.81
N SER A 217 21.62 -10.70 -3.85
CA SER A 217 22.23 -12.03 -3.94
C SER A 217 21.52 -12.94 -4.95
N LYS A 218 20.28 -12.63 -5.32
CA LYS A 218 19.40 -13.46 -6.17
C LYS A 218 19.17 -14.87 -5.58
N LYS A 219 19.45 -15.06 -4.28
CA LYS A 219 19.28 -16.33 -3.57
C LYS A 219 17.97 -16.28 -2.79
N ASP A 220 16.98 -16.98 -3.33
CA ASP A 220 15.70 -17.21 -2.67
C ASP A 220 15.75 -18.49 -1.84
N PHE A 221 15.07 -18.51 -0.69
CA PHE A 221 15.05 -19.64 0.23
C PHE A 221 13.62 -20.14 0.49
N GLY A 222 13.50 -21.41 0.87
CA GLY A 222 12.23 -21.99 1.33
C GLY A 222 11.09 -21.90 0.29
N PRO A 223 9.88 -21.47 0.68
CA PRO A 223 8.74 -21.33 -0.24
C PRO A 223 9.00 -20.36 -1.40
N MET A 224 9.79 -19.29 -1.17
CA MET A 224 10.10 -18.31 -2.21
C MET A 224 10.96 -18.91 -3.34
N ALA A 225 11.91 -19.80 -2.98
CA ALA A 225 12.71 -20.54 -3.96
C ALA A 225 11.84 -21.41 -4.88
N LYS A 226 10.80 -22.04 -4.31
CA LYS A 226 9.83 -22.83 -5.08
C LYS A 226 9.01 -21.95 -6.02
N ALA A 227 8.58 -20.77 -5.57
CA ALA A 227 7.85 -19.81 -6.41
C ALA A 227 8.71 -19.31 -7.57
N GLU A 228 9.98 -18.99 -7.32
CA GLU A 228 10.94 -18.59 -8.36
C GLU A 228 11.21 -19.70 -9.38
N LYS A 229 11.39 -20.93 -8.92
CA LYS A 229 11.54 -22.11 -9.78
C LYS A 229 10.30 -22.30 -10.67
N ARG A 230 9.11 -22.26 -10.07
CA ARG A 230 7.81 -22.36 -10.77
C ARG A 230 7.69 -21.32 -11.88
N THR A 231 7.97 -20.06 -11.59
CA THR A 231 7.86 -18.97 -12.56
C THR A 231 8.88 -19.10 -13.69
N LYS A 232 10.11 -19.56 -13.40
CA LYS A 232 11.13 -19.78 -14.43
C LYS A 232 10.81 -20.95 -15.35
N GLU A 233 10.34 -22.07 -14.80
CA GLU A 233 10.10 -23.31 -15.56
C GLU A 233 8.77 -23.30 -16.31
N THR A 234 7.71 -22.74 -15.71
CA THR A 234 6.34 -22.82 -16.26
C THR A 234 5.81 -21.49 -16.77
N GLY A 235 6.45 -20.37 -16.41
CA GLY A 235 5.93 -19.02 -16.69
C GLY A 235 4.72 -18.61 -15.85
N LYS A 236 4.15 -19.51 -15.04
CA LYS A 236 3.04 -19.17 -14.12
C LYS A 236 3.54 -18.18 -13.08
N LEU A 237 2.80 -17.10 -12.82
CA LEU A 237 3.18 -16.07 -11.83
C LEU A 237 2.56 -16.31 -10.44
N LEU A 238 1.50 -17.13 -10.37
CA LEU A 238 0.79 -17.52 -9.16
C LEU A 238 0.77 -19.03 -8.97
N SER A 239 0.73 -19.48 -7.71
CA SER A 239 0.46 -20.88 -7.40
C SER A 239 -0.95 -21.28 -7.87
N ASP A 240 -1.15 -22.57 -8.16
CA ASP A 240 -2.43 -23.07 -8.68
C ASP A 240 -3.58 -22.90 -7.66
N ASP A 241 -3.25 -22.82 -6.37
CA ASP A 241 -4.20 -22.58 -5.27
C ASP A 241 -4.43 -21.09 -4.96
N ALA A 242 -3.81 -20.16 -5.71
CA ALA A 242 -3.91 -18.74 -5.43
C ALA A 242 -5.27 -18.18 -5.85
N LYS A 243 -5.89 -17.39 -4.98
CA LYS A 243 -7.07 -16.57 -5.29
C LYS A 243 -6.64 -15.10 -5.36
N PRO A 244 -6.30 -14.58 -6.56
CA PRO A 244 -5.84 -13.21 -6.68
C PRO A 244 -6.95 -12.21 -6.33
N MET A 245 -6.59 -11.21 -5.52
CA MET A 245 -7.50 -10.17 -5.04
C MET A 245 -7.73 -9.05 -6.06
N ILE A 246 -6.83 -8.95 -7.05
CA ILE A 246 -6.90 -7.97 -8.14
C ILE A 246 -6.98 -8.77 -9.43
N SER A 247 -8.00 -8.46 -10.22
CA SER A 247 -8.25 -9.03 -11.54
C SER A 247 -7.00 -8.97 -12.44
N GLU A 248 -6.80 -9.99 -13.26
CA GLU A 248 -5.70 -9.98 -14.24
C GLU A 248 -5.95 -8.96 -15.36
N THR A 249 -7.18 -8.50 -15.51
CA THR A 249 -7.63 -7.48 -16.48
C THR A 249 -6.97 -6.12 -16.26
N ILE A 250 -6.64 -5.74 -15.02
CA ILE A 250 -5.88 -4.51 -14.74
C ILE A 250 -4.40 -4.62 -15.16
N THR A 251 -3.80 -5.80 -14.98
CA THR A 251 -2.37 -6.03 -15.24
C THR A 251 -2.06 -6.29 -16.71
N SER A 252 -3.07 -6.68 -17.48
CA SER A 252 -2.96 -7.05 -18.89
C SER A 252 -3.88 -6.20 -19.78
N TYR A 253 -4.17 -4.96 -19.35
CA TYR A 253 -4.98 -4.04 -20.12
C TYR A 253 -4.36 -3.77 -21.48
N GLU A 254 -5.12 -3.94 -22.57
CA GLU A 254 -4.58 -3.74 -23.90
C GLU A 254 -4.07 -2.31 -24.08
N PRO A 255 -2.77 -2.12 -24.38
CA PRO A 255 -2.22 -0.80 -24.59
C PRO A 255 -2.78 -0.20 -25.88
N LYS A 256 -2.79 1.13 -25.96
CA LYS A 256 -3.19 1.80 -27.20
C LYS A 256 -2.30 1.35 -28.37
N LYS A 257 -2.92 1.00 -29.49
CA LYS A 257 -2.21 0.64 -30.72
C LYS A 257 -1.60 1.89 -31.36
N GLY A 258 -0.45 1.74 -32.01
CA GLY A 258 0.21 2.83 -32.74
C GLY A 258 1.03 3.83 -31.91
N ILE A 259 1.08 3.71 -30.57
CA ILE A 259 1.94 4.55 -29.73
C ILE A 259 3.30 3.88 -29.45
N LYS A 260 4.37 4.69 -29.43
CA LYS A 260 5.70 4.27 -28.99
C LYS A 260 5.73 4.11 -27.48
N ALA A 261 6.39 3.06 -27.00
CA ALA A 261 6.56 2.83 -25.57
C ALA A 261 7.59 3.80 -24.98
N LYS A 262 7.21 4.56 -23.94
CA LYS A 262 8.08 5.59 -23.33
C LYS A 262 8.10 5.44 -21.82
N ALA A 263 9.28 5.31 -21.23
CA ALA A 263 9.47 5.10 -19.79
C ALA A 263 8.87 6.22 -18.92
N TYR A 264 8.94 7.46 -19.38
CA TYR A 264 8.44 8.60 -18.62
C TYR A 264 6.91 8.60 -18.46
N ASN A 265 6.17 7.84 -19.29
CA ASN A 265 4.73 7.65 -19.11
C ASN A 265 4.40 6.87 -17.82
N MET A 266 5.36 6.11 -17.28
CA MET A 266 5.27 5.46 -15.98
C MET A 266 6.00 6.28 -14.90
N VAL A 267 7.25 6.67 -15.17
CA VAL A 267 8.12 7.28 -14.14
C VAL A 267 7.57 8.62 -13.64
N ILE A 268 7.05 9.49 -14.51
CA ILE A 268 6.58 10.81 -14.09
C ILE A 268 5.37 10.70 -13.14
N PRO A 269 4.26 10.02 -13.51
CA PRO A 269 3.13 9.89 -12.58
C PRO A 269 3.51 9.23 -11.25
N LEU A 270 4.35 8.18 -11.29
CA LEU A 270 4.80 7.50 -10.07
C LEU A 270 5.66 8.40 -9.19
N ALA A 271 6.64 9.10 -9.78
CA ALA A 271 7.48 10.04 -9.05
C ALA A 271 6.64 11.18 -8.45
N THR A 272 5.66 11.70 -9.20
CA THR A 272 4.71 12.69 -8.67
C THR A 272 3.99 12.15 -7.45
N MET A 273 3.47 10.92 -7.48
CA MET A 273 2.76 10.34 -6.34
C MET A 273 3.69 10.19 -5.11
N VAL A 274 4.91 9.68 -5.31
CA VAL A 274 5.89 9.48 -4.22
C VAL A 274 6.36 10.80 -3.63
N ILE A 275 6.69 11.79 -4.48
CA ILE A 275 7.21 13.10 -4.04
C ILE A 275 6.11 13.97 -3.42
N MET A 276 4.89 13.92 -3.96
CA MET A 276 3.77 14.69 -3.40
C MET A 276 3.35 14.18 -2.03
N MET A 277 3.67 12.94 -1.66
CA MET A 277 3.28 12.40 -0.36
C MET A 277 3.89 13.16 0.83
N PRO A 278 5.23 13.31 0.97
CA PRO A 278 5.81 14.14 2.03
C PRO A 278 5.45 15.61 1.89
N ILE A 279 5.28 16.15 0.67
CA ILE A 279 4.85 17.54 0.45
C ILE A 279 3.45 17.76 1.01
N ASN A 280 2.49 16.89 0.68
CA ASN A 280 1.12 16.98 1.16
C ASN A 280 1.03 16.68 2.67
N LEU A 281 1.93 15.86 3.20
CA LEU A 281 2.01 15.61 4.64
C LEU A 281 2.43 16.87 5.38
N ALA A 282 3.50 17.53 4.93
CA ALA A 282 3.89 18.84 5.42
C ALA A 282 2.76 19.87 5.28
N TYR A 283 2.11 19.94 4.11
CA TYR A 283 1.01 20.88 3.85
C TYR A 283 -0.18 20.69 4.81
N THR A 284 -0.63 19.45 5.01
CA THR A 284 -1.80 19.17 5.87
C THR A 284 -1.54 19.39 7.35
N GLY A 285 -0.28 19.36 7.80
CA GLY A 285 0.09 19.67 9.18
C GLY A 285 0.62 21.09 9.37
N TRP A 286 0.88 21.85 8.28
CA TRP A 286 1.53 23.16 8.34
C TRP A 286 0.80 24.14 9.25
N GLY A 287 -0.52 24.23 9.14
CA GLY A 287 -1.34 25.14 9.95
C GLY A 287 -1.62 24.67 11.38
N LYS A 288 -1.17 23.46 11.77
CA LYS A 288 -1.36 22.90 13.12
C LYS A 288 -0.17 23.13 14.04
N VAL A 289 0.92 23.67 13.51
CA VAL A 289 2.14 23.94 14.27
C VAL A 289 2.12 25.39 14.73
N GLU A 290 1.91 25.59 16.04
CA GLU A 290 1.80 26.94 16.62
C GLU A 290 3.15 27.49 17.09
N ASN A 291 4.07 26.61 17.53
CA ASN A 291 5.37 27.00 18.08
C ASN A 291 6.51 26.34 17.31
N TYR A 292 7.31 27.15 16.62
CA TYR A 292 8.48 26.69 15.88
C TYR A 292 9.64 27.67 15.97
N ASN A 293 10.85 27.15 16.10
CA ASN A 293 12.06 27.98 16.26
C ASN A 293 12.80 28.18 14.92
N SER A 294 12.49 27.38 13.89
CA SER A 294 13.15 27.41 12.58
C SER A 294 12.27 26.76 11.51
N PHE A 295 12.56 27.01 10.23
CA PHE A 295 11.83 26.38 9.12
C PHE A 295 11.95 24.84 9.12
N SER A 296 13.13 24.31 9.42
CA SER A 296 13.36 22.85 9.52
C SER A 296 12.57 22.21 10.66
N ASP A 297 12.49 22.91 11.80
CA ASP A 297 11.70 22.53 12.96
C ASP A 297 10.20 22.55 12.63
N HIS A 298 9.71 23.63 12.01
CA HIS A 298 8.34 23.73 11.53
C HIS A 298 7.99 22.61 10.54
N LEU A 299 8.86 22.34 9.58
CA LEU A 299 8.66 21.30 8.58
C LEU A 299 8.58 19.91 9.22
N SER A 300 9.47 19.60 10.17
CA SER A 300 9.48 18.31 10.87
C SER A 300 8.21 18.11 11.70
N GLN A 301 7.80 19.13 12.45
CA GLN A 301 6.58 19.09 13.26
C GLN A 301 5.31 19.05 12.38
N ALA A 302 5.30 19.76 11.25
CA ALA A 302 4.20 19.76 10.30
C ALA A 302 4.02 18.37 9.66
N ILE A 303 5.11 17.70 9.29
CA ILE A 303 5.05 16.32 8.78
C ILE A 303 4.50 15.38 9.87
N GLY A 304 4.93 15.54 11.13
CA GLY A 304 4.41 14.74 12.25
C GLY A 304 2.92 14.94 12.55
N ASN A 305 2.41 16.17 12.39
CA ASN A 305 0.99 16.52 12.60
C ASN A 305 0.12 16.38 11.32
N GLY A 306 0.74 16.00 10.21
CA GLY A 306 0.10 15.80 8.92
C GLY A 306 -0.86 14.62 8.91
N SER A 307 -1.88 14.69 8.06
CA SER A 307 -2.85 13.60 7.90
C SER A 307 -2.40 12.65 6.80
N GLY A 308 -1.91 11.46 7.16
CA GLY A 308 -1.45 10.45 6.20
C GLY A 308 -2.48 10.09 5.12
N SER A 309 -3.72 9.81 5.54
CA SER A 309 -4.85 9.52 4.64
C SER A 309 -5.20 10.68 3.69
N SER A 310 -5.00 11.94 4.10
CA SER A 310 -5.17 13.09 3.20
C SER A 310 -4.00 13.19 2.22
N SER A 311 -2.77 13.02 2.70
CA SER A 311 -1.56 13.16 1.89
C SER A 311 -1.53 12.16 0.74
N VAL A 312 -1.82 10.90 1.02
CA VAL A 312 -1.87 9.83 0.01
C VAL A 312 -2.97 10.06 -1.03
N LEU A 313 -4.16 10.50 -0.61
CA LEU A 313 -5.27 10.82 -1.52
C LEU A 313 -4.91 11.99 -2.45
N TYR A 314 -4.34 13.07 -1.89
CA TYR A 314 -3.93 14.22 -2.69
C TYR A 314 -2.77 13.87 -3.64
N SER A 315 -1.87 12.98 -3.23
CA SER A 315 -0.78 12.50 -4.07
C SER A 315 -1.26 11.65 -5.25
N VAL A 316 -2.23 10.76 -5.06
CA VAL A 316 -2.77 9.97 -6.18
C VAL A 316 -3.58 10.85 -7.13
N LEU A 317 -4.34 11.83 -6.61
CA LEU A 317 -5.05 12.80 -7.44
C LEU A 317 -4.09 13.67 -8.26
N ALA A 318 -3.03 14.19 -7.64
CA ALA A 318 -1.99 14.95 -8.33
C ALA A 318 -1.29 14.10 -9.40
N SER A 319 -0.99 12.84 -9.10
CA SER A 319 -0.40 11.89 -10.04
C SER A 319 -1.30 11.62 -11.25
N ILE A 320 -2.59 11.35 -11.02
CA ILE A 320 -3.60 11.17 -12.07
C ILE A 320 -3.71 12.44 -12.92
N PHE A 321 -3.74 13.62 -12.29
CA PHE A 321 -3.84 14.89 -13.01
C PHE A 321 -2.60 15.16 -13.88
N VAL A 322 -1.40 14.97 -13.34
CA VAL A 322 -0.15 15.07 -14.10
C VAL A 322 -0.12 14.05 -15.23
N ALA A 323 -0.58 12.82 -15.01
CA ALA A 323 -0.70 11.80 -16.05
C ALA A 323 -1.66 12.24 -17.17
N MET A 324 -2.83 12.80 -16.82
CA MET A 324 -3.77 13.36 -17.81
C MET A 324 -3.10 14.44 -18.66
N ILE A 325 -2.41 15.41 -18.04
CA ILE A 325 -1.70 16.47 -18.79
C ILE A 325 -0.63 15.87 -19.70
N LEU A 326 0.19 14.96 -19.16
CA LEU A 326 1.29 14.32 -19.87
C LEU A 326 0.83 13.49 -21.07
N TYR A 327 -0.29 12.76 -20.95
CA TYR A 327 -0.81 11.94 -22.03
C TYR A 327 -1.61 12.75 -23.03
N ARG A 328 -2.25 13.85 -22.59
CA ARG A 328 -2.92 14.79 -23.47
C ARG A 328 -1.91 15.52 -24.36
N SER A 329 -0.83 16.02 -23.77
CA SER A 329 0.22 16.75 -24.51
C SER A 329 0.95 15.87 -25.52
N GLN A 330 1.05 14.56 -25.26
CA GLN A 330 1.59 13.60 -26.21
C GLN A 330 0.59 13.11 -27.26
N GLY A 331 -0.68 13.52 -27.19
CA GLY A 331 -1.73 13.03 -28.08
C GLY A 331 -2.06 11.54 -27.87
N ILE A 332 -1.71 10.95 -26.72
CA ILE A 332 -1.96 9.53 -26.44
C ILE A 332 -3.45 9.30 -26.17
N MET A 333 -4.11 10.17 -25.40
CA MET A 333 -5.52 9.98 -25.03
C MET A 333 -6.32 11.27 -25.17
N LYS A 334 -7.62 11.15 -25.48
CA LYS A 334 -8.57 12.27 -25.39
C LYS A 334 -9.17 12.34 -23.98
N THR A 335 -9.69 13.50 -23.57
CA THR A 335 -10.26 13.68 -22.22
C THR A 335 -11.37 12.68 -21.91
N LYS A 336 -12.24 12.36 -22.88
CA LYS A 336 -13.29 11.34 -22.71
C LYS A 336 -12.72 9.95 -22.39
N GLU A 337 -11.74 9.53 -23.19
CA GLU A 337 -11.02 8.27 -23.01
C GLU A 337 -10.29 8.21 -21.66
N MET A 338 -9.77 9.34 -21.18
CA MET A 338 -9.17 9.43 -19.84
C MET A 338 -10.20 9.22 -18.74
N VAL A 339 -11.39 9.82 -18.84
CA VAL A 339 -12.47 9.63 -17.84
C VAL A 339 -12.94 8.17 -17.83
N ASP A 340 -13.14 7.58 -19.02
CA ASP A 340 -13.54 6.17 -19.13
C ASP A 340 -12.52 5.22 -18.48
N LEU A 341 -11.22 5.49 -18.68
CA LEU A 341 -10.14 4.73 -18.04
C LEU A 341 -10.06 4.95 -16.52
N VAL A 342 -10.36 6.16 -16.03
CA VAL A 342 -10.41 6.42 -14.57
C VAL A 342 -11.52 5.59 -13.94
N LEU A 343 -12.73 5.63 -14.50
CA LEU A 343 -13.88 4.88 -14.00
C LEU A 343 -13.63 3.37 -14.05
N LYS A 344 -13.04 2.89 -15.15
CA LYS A 344 -12.67 1.48 -15.29
C LYS A 344 -11.61 1.07 -14.27
N GLY A 345 -10.62 1.93 -14.03
CA GLY A 345 -9.57 1.67 -13.05
C GLY A 345 -10.11 1.56 -11.63
N ILE A 346 -11.02 2.47 -11.26
CA ILE A 346 -11.75 2.42 -9.99
C ILE A 346 -12.51 1.10 -9.85
N SER A 347 -13.30 0.73 -10.87
CA SER A 347 -14.10 -0.50 -10.87
C SER A 347 -13.26 -1.75 -10.60
N GLU A 348 -12.10 -1.86 -11.26
CA GLU A 348 -11.22 -3.02 -11.17
C GLU A 348 -10.46 -3.10 -9.84
N LEU A 349 -10.31 -1.99 -9.10
CA LEU A 349 -9.75 -1.97 -7.73
C LEU A 349 -10.83 -1.89 -6.63
N MET A 350 -12.12 -1.96 -6.97
CA MET A 350 -13.19 -2.03 -5.98
C MET A 350 -13.02 -3.18 -4.96
N PRO A 351 -12.56 -4.40 -5.35
CA PRO A 351 -12.34 -5.46 -4.36
C PRO A 351 -11.34 -5.05 -3.27
N LEU A 352 -10.28 -4.31 -3.60
CA LEU A 352 -9.31 -3.81 -2.63
C LEU A 352 -9.93 -2.75 -1.72
N ALA A 353 -10.69 -1.81 -2.28
CA ALA A 353 -11.41 -0.79 -1.51
C ALA A 353 -12.41 -1.42 -0.51
N LEU A 354 -13.13 -2.47 -0.93
CA LEU A 354 -14.02 -3.24 -0.06
C LEU A 354 -13.25 -3.97 1.06
N LEU A 355 -12.07 -4.52 0.77
CA LEU A 355 -11.26 -5.16 1.78
C LEU A 355 -10.76 -4.15 2.83
N MET A 356 -10.38 -2.95 2.41
CA MET A 356 -10.02 -1.86 3.34
C MET A 356 -11.20 -1.46 4.21
N MET A 357 -12.41 -1.36 3.63
CA MET A 357 -13.63 -1.08 4.40
C MET A 357 -13.89 -2.16 5.47
N LEU A 358 -13.79 -3.45 5.11
CA LEU A 358 -13.94 -4.54 6.06
C LEU A 358 -12.83 -4.56 7.12
N ALA A 359 -11.59 -4.23 6.75
CA ALA A 359 -10.47 -4.14 7.69
C ALA A 359 -10.68 -3.02 8.72
N PHE A 360 -11.21 -1.87 8.30
CA PHE A 360 -11.56 -0.80 9.23
C PHE A 360 -12.77 -1.18 10.10
N ALA A 361 -13.81 -1.80 9.52
CA ALA A 361 -14.99 -2.23 10.27
C ALA A 361 -14.64 -3.23 11.38
N ILE A 362 -13.76 -4.21 11.10
CA ILE A 362 -13.35 -5.18 12.14
C ILE A 362 -12.48 -4.49 13.21
N SER A 363 -11.62 -3.56 12.82
CA SER A 363 -10.83 -2.76 13.77
C SER A 363 -11.72 -1.94 14.69
N ASP A 364 -12.72 -1.25 14.14
CA ASP A 364 -13.66 -0.43 14.90
C ASP A 364 -14.53 -1.28 15.83
N ALA A 365 -14.97 -2.46 15.38
CA ALA A 365 -15.72 -3.40 16.21
C ALA A 365 -14.87 -3.96 17.36
N CYS A 366 -13.60 -4.28 17.12
CA CYS A 366 -12.68 -4.74 18.17
C CYS A 366 -12.41 -3.63 19.19
N ASN A 367 -12.17 -2.39 18.74
CA ASN A 367 -11.97 -1.24 19.61
C ASN A 367 -13.19 -0.96 20.51
N GLN A 368 -14.40 -1.24 20.04
CA GLN A 368 -15.62 -1.09 20.85
C GLN A 368 -15.80 -2.22 21.88
N LEU A 369 -15.24 -3.41 21.62
CA LEU A 369 -15.25 -4.53 22.56
C LEU A 369 -14.18 -4.42 23.65
N GLY A 370 -13.13 -3.62 23.45
CA GLY A 370 -12.04 -3.40 24.42
C GLY A 370 -10.75 -4.08 24.01
#